data_AF-A0A954IUT8-F1
#
_entry.id   AF-A0A954IUT8-F1
#
_cell.length_a   1.000
_cell.length_b   1.000
_cell.length_c   1.000
_cell.angle_alpha   90.00
_cell.angle_beta   90.00
_cell.angle_gamma   90.00
#
_symmetry.space_group_name_H-M   'P 1'
#
loop_
_entity.id
_entity.type
_entity.pdbx_description
1 polymer ?
#
loop_
_entity_poly.entity_id
_entity_poly.type
_entity_poly.pdbx_seq_one_letter_code
_entity_poly.pdbx_strand_id
1 'polypeptide(L)'
;LVNDVVPHLPSQGILKVVDFGCGKSYLTFALHHLLREIHQRDVRIVGLDRKSSVVRDCQSIAKRLNCVGLEFREGDIWNHQEDQIHLAVSLHACDTATDEALAKAVAWQADVILAVPCCQHEIAAMLPPEILPTIQQHGILKDRLAAIFTDSLRSAALESLGYKTQVVEFIEMEHTAKNVLIRAIRRTTSTSALNEAQQKYHQLKTEMGIEEFHLDKALEQLQIVL
;
A
#
# COMPACT_ATOMS: atom_id res chain seq x y z
N LEU A 1 4.46 -14.21 -1.98
CA LEU A 1 4.02 -12.79 -1.95
C LEU A 1 3.98 -12.17 -3.35
N VAL A 2 5.10 -11.73 -3.93
CA VAL A 2 5.08 -11.14 -5.29
C VAL A 2 4.73 -12.19 -6.35
N ASN A 3 5.27 -13.41 -6.25
CA ASN A 3 4.93 -14.51 -7.17
C ASN A 3 3.42 -14.79 -7.21
N ASP A 4 2.73 -14.65 -6.08
CA ASP A 4 1.29 -14.88 -5.95
C ASP A 4 0.46 -13.85 -6.74
N VAL A 5 1.04 -12.68 -7.04
CA VAL A 5 0.36 -11.61 -7.79
C VAL A 5 0.80 -11.53 -9.26
N VAL A 6 1.89 -12.19 -9.64
CA VAL A 6 2.35 -12.22 -11.04
C VAL A 6 1.25 -12.65 -12.03
N PRO A 7 0.40 -13.66 -11.74
CA PRO A 7 -0.71 -14.02 -12.63
C PRO A 7 -1.76 -12.94 -12.84
N HIS A 8 -1.79 -11.91 -11.98
CA HIS A 8 -2.72 -10.79 -12.05
C HIS A 8 -2.12 -9.54 -12.71
N LEU A 9 -0.85 -9.59 -13.10
CA LEU A 9 -0.19 -8.53 -13.86
C LEU A 9 -0.29 -8.83 -15.37
N PRO A 10 -0.24 -7.80 -16.23
CA PRO A 10 -0.25 -8.01 -17.68
C PRO A 10 0.84 -9.00 -18.09
N SER A 11 0.54 -9.96 -18.97
CA SER A 11 1.49 -10.99 -19.43
C SER A 11 2.45 -10.48 -20.52
N GLN A 12 2.08 -9.37 -21.19
CA GLN A 12 2.84 -8.76 -22.28
C GLN A 12 3.11 -7.28 -22.02
N GLY A 13 4.09 -6.73 -22.73
CA GLY A 13 4.50 -5.34 -22.60
C GLY A 13 5.36 -5.06 -21.36
N ILE A 14 5.78 -3.79 -21.26
CA ILE A 14 6.63 -3.31 -20.17
C ILE A 14 5.79 -3.23 -18.89
N LEU A 15 6.18 -3.99 -17.89
CA LEU A 15 5.57 -3.99 -16.57
C LEU A 15 5.98 -2.71 -15.81
N LYS A 16 5.04 -1.78 -15.65
CA LYS A 16 5.24 -0.54 -14.89
C LYS A 16 5.00 -0.79 -13.40
N VAL A 17 6.01 -0.51 -12.59
CA VAL A 17 6.01 -0.70 -11.13
C VAL A 17 6.40 0.60 -10.46
N VAL A 18 5.72 0.95 -9.37
CA VAL A 18 6.12 2.06 -8.49
C VAL A 18 6.33 1.53 -7.08
N ASP A 19 7.44 1.91 -6.47
CA ASP A 19 7.77 1.65 -5.07
C ASP A 19 7.77 2.97 -4.28
N PHE A 20 6.72 3.17 -3.49
CA PHE A 20 6.52 4.36 -2.68
C PHE A 20 7.34 4.28 -1.39
N GLY A 21 8.21 5.27 -1.16
CA GLY A 21 9.05 5.32 0.04
C GLY A 21 10.13 4.24 0.02
N CYS A 22 10.83 4.09 -1.09
CA CYS A 22 11.73 2.95 -1.34
C CYS A 22 12.96 2.91 -0.40
N GLY A 23 13.32 4.02 0.26
CA GLY A 23 14.44 4.07 1.19
C GLY A 23 15.74 3.60 0.53
N LYS A 24 16.54 2.82 1.27
CA LYS A 24 17.76 2.19 0.72
C LYS A 24 17.51 1.15 -0.37
N SER A 25 16.24 0.89 -0.72
CA SER A 25 15.80 0.22 -1.93
C SER A 25 16.21 -1.25 -2.07
N TYR A 26 16.63 -1.92 -0.99
CA TYR A 26 16.96 -3.35 -1.01
C TYR A 26 15.85 -4.19 -1.64
N LEU A 27 14.60 -3.89 -1.28
CA LEU A 27 13.43 -4.61 -1.77
C LEU A 27 13.10 -4.23 -3.21
N THR A 28 13.31 -2.98 -3.61
CA THR A 28 13.19 -2.54 -5.00
C THR A 28 14.18 -3.26 -5.92
N PHE A 29 15.44 -3.43 -5.47
CA PHE A 29 16.45 -4.21 -6.21
C PHE A 29 16.09 -5.70 -6.26
N ALA A 30 15.62 -6.27 -5.15
CA ALA A 30 15.17 -7.67 -5.13
C ALA A 30 13.95 -7.89 -6.05
N LEU A 31 13.01 -6.94 -6.07
CA LEU A 31 11.84 -6.95 -6.94
C LEU A 31 12.25 -6.82 -8.41
N HIS A 32 13.20 -5.94 -8.72
CA HIS A 32 13.79 -5.83 -10.05
C HIS A 32 14.39 -7.16 -10.49
N HIS A 33 15.25 -7.77 -9.68
CA HIS A 33 15.85 -9.06 -9.98
C HIS A 33 14.80 -10.15 -10.19
N LEU A 34 13.79 -10.23 -9.31
CA LEU A 34 12.71 -11.20 -9.44
C LEU A 34 11.94 -11.05 -10.75
N LEU A 35 11.49 -9.83 -11.08
CA LEU A 35 10.67 -9.61 -12.27
C LEU A 35 11.48 -9.71 -13.56
N ARG A 36 12.70 -9.15 -13.58
CA ARG A 36 13.56 -9.08 -14.76
C ARG A 36 14.32 -10.37 -15.03
N GLU A 37 15.04 -10.87 -14.04
CA GLU A 37 15.98 -11.99 -14.23
C GLU A 37 15.28 -13.34 -14.07
N ILE A 38 14.38 -13.47 -13.08
CA ILE A 38 13.70 -14.74 -12.80
C ILE A 38 12.45 -14.90 -13.70
N HIS A 39 11.58 -13.89 -13.74
CA HIS A 39 10.36 -13.92 -14.57
C HIS A 39 10.56 -13.44 -16.01
N GLN A 40 11.77 -13.03 -16.38
CA GLN A 40 12.13 -12.62 -17.75
C GLN A 40 11.21 -11.54 -18.33
N ARG A 41 10.77 -10.58 -17.50
CA ARG A 41 9.87 -9.50 -17.92
C ARG A 41 10.65 -8.25 -18.34
N ASP A 42 10.11 -7.53 -19.32
CA ASP A 42 10.42 -6.12 -19.49
C ASP A 42 9.76 -5.32 -18.37
N VAL A 43 10.54 -4.50 -17.67
CA VAL A 43 10.08 -3.75 -16.50
C VAL A 43 10.48 -2.28 -16.61
N ARG A 44 9.64 -1.41 -16.05
CA ARG A 44 9.96 -0.03 -15.69
C ARG A 44 9.57 0.15 -14.23
N ILE A 45 10.55 0.06 -13.34
CA ILE A 45 10.38 0.19 -11.90
C ILE A 45 10.88 1.57 -11.50
N VAL A 46 10.02 2.34 -10.83
CA VAL A 46 10.36 3.66 -10.29
C VAL A 46 10.30 3.59 -8.76
N GLY A 47 11.45 3.73 -8.11
CA GLY A 47 11.53 3.94 -6.66
C GLY A 47 11.44 5.43 -6.32
N LEU A 48 10.52 5.79 -5.44
CA LEU A 48 10.29 7.16 -5.00
C LEU A 48 10.78 7.35 -3.55
N ASP A 49 11.60 8.36 -3.31
CA ASP A 49 11.98 8.77 -1.96
C ASP A 49 12.13 10.29 -1.88
N ARG A 50 11.83 10.86 -0.71
CA ARG A 50 11.95 12.31 -0.46
C ARG A 50 13.39 12.76 -0.23
N LYS A 51 14.31 11.84 0.11
CA LYS A 51 15.71 12.17 0.44
C LYS A 51 16.61 12.07 -0.78
N SER A 52 17.06 13.22 -1.28
CA SER A 52 17.97 13.31 -2.44
C SER A 52 19.28 12.53 -2.26
N SER A 53 19.79 12.37 -1.03
CA SER A 53 20.97 11.53 -0.76
C SER A 53 20.69 10.04 -1.03
N VAL A 54 19.54 9.55 -0.55
CA VAL A 54 19.13 8.15 -0.73
C VAL A 54 18.90 7.85 -2.21
N VAL A 55 18.22 8.76 -2.91
CA VAL A 55 17.98 8.64 -4.36
C VAL A 55 19.29 8.58 -5.13
N ARG A 56 20.25 9.48 -4.85
CA ARG A 56 21.57 9.48 -5.53
C ARG A 56 22.33 8.18 -5.30
N ASP A 57 22.33 7.67 -4.07
CA ASP A 57 22.98 6.40 -3.76
C ASP A 57 22.35 5.24 -4.53
N CYS A 58 21.01 5.17 -4.56
CA CYS A 58 20.28 4.12 -5.29
C CYS A 58 20.50 4.21 -6.80
N GLN A 59 20.50 5.42 -7.38
CA GLN A 59 20.85 5.63 -8.79
C GLN A 59 22.28 5.19 -9.12
N SER A 60 23.23 5.48 -8.24
CA SER A 60 24.64 5.05 -8.40
C SER A 60 24.75 3.53 -8.38
N ILE A 61 24.06 2.86 -7.45
CA ILE A 61 24.03 1.41 -7.35
C ILE A 61 23.37 0.79 -8.59
N ALA A 62 22.21 1.30 -9.02
CA ALA A 62 21.51 0.80 -10.21
C ALA A 62 22.36 0.91 -11.48
N LYS A 63 23.11 2.01 -11.64
CA LYS A 63 24.07 2.18 -12.74
C LYS A 63 25.21 1.19 -12.65
N ARG A 64 25.83 1.04 -11.48
CA ARG A 64 26.96 0.10 -11.27
C ARG A 64 26.57 -1.35 -11.53
N LEU A 65 25.34 -1.72 -11.18
CA LEU A 65 24.79 -3.07 -11.38
C LEU A 65 24.13 -3.26 -12.76
N ASN A 66 24.09 -2.22 -13.61
CA ASN A 66 23.40 -2.24 -14.90
C ASN A 66 21.94 -2.71 -14.80
N CYS A 67 21.21 -2.25 -13.77
CA CYS A 67 19.79 -2.58 -13.56
C CYS A 67 18.91 -1.89 -14.62
N VAL A 68 18.77 -2.51 -15.79
CA VAL A 68 17.96 -1.98 -16.90
C VAL A 68 16.49 -1.87 -16.48
N GLY A 69 15.89 -0.70 -16.72
CA GLY A 69 14.49 -0.44 -16.38
C GLY A 69 14.24 -0.13 -14.90
N LEU A 70 15.29 0.04 -14.09
CA LEU A 70 15.18 0.50 -12.70
C LEU A 70 15.62 1.97 -12.58
N GLU A 71 14.71 2.82 -12.12
CA GLU A 71 14.93 4.24 -11.92
C GLU A 71 14.58 4.64 -10.49
N PHE A 72 15.30 5.62 -9.96
CA PHE A 72 15.00 6.24 -8.67
C PHE A 72 14.79 7.72 -8.87
N ARG A 73 13.72 8.27 -8.26
CA ARG A 73 13.36 9.68 -8.41
C ARG A 73 13.14 10.30 -7.04
N GLU A 74 13.60 11.53 -6.92
CA GLU A 74 13.26 12.37 -5.77
C GLU A 74 11.85 12.88 -5.95
N GLY A 75 10.99 12.62 -4.96
CA GLY A 75 9.61 13.00 -5.05
C GLY A 75 8.82 12.66 -3.80
N ASP A 76 7.79 13.46 -3.58
CA ASP A 76 6.73 13.09 -2.66
C ASP A 76 5.70 12.21 -3.38
N ILE A 77 5.10 11.27 -2.65
CA ILE A 77 4.04 10.37 -3.11
C ILE A 77 2.93 11.19 -3.79
N TRP A 78 2.55 12.31 -3.19
CA TRP A 78 1.47 13.17 -3.68
C TRP A 78 1.77 13.83 -5.03
N ASN A 79 2.96 14.45 -5.14
CA ASN A 79 3.35 15.29 -6.28
C ASN A 79 3.86 14.49 -7.48
N HIS A 80 4.27 13.24 -7.27
CA HIS A 80 4.66 12.37 -8.37
C HIS A 80 3.46 12.08 -9.27
N GLN A 81 3.69 11.97 -10.58
CA GLN A 81 2.65 11.60 -11.55
C GLN A 81 3.18 10.45 -12.41
N GLU A 82 2.34 9.43 -12.55
CA GLU A 82 2.45 8.40 -13.57
C GLU A 82 1.07 8.26 -14.20
N ASP A 83 0.99 7.69 -15.40
CA ASP A 83 -0.30 7.44 -16.06
C ASP A 83 -0.97 6.21 -15.44
N GLN A 84 -0.76 5.06 -16.04
CA GLN A 84 -1.21 3.76 -15.57
C GLN A 84 0.00 2.97 -15.08
N ILE A 85 -0.12 2.39 -13.88
CA ILE A 85 0.86 1.47 -13.31
C ILE A 85 0.23 0.08 -13.18
N HIS A 86 1.03 -0.98 -13.19
CA HIS A 86 0.51 -2.34 -13.03
C HIS A 86 0.68 -2.84 -11.59
N LEU A 87 1.80 -2.49 -10.95
CA LEU A 87 2.10 -2.88 -9.58
C LEU A 87 2.51 -1.66 -8.75
N ALA A 88 1.75 -1.38 -7.70
CA ALA A 88 2.12 -0.46 -6.64
C ALA A 88 2.70 -1.24 -5.46
N VAL A 89 3.83 -0.77 -4.93
CA VAL A 89 4.50 -1.32 -3.77
C VAL A 89 4.69 -0.19 -2.76
N SER A 90 4.35 -0.43 -1.50
CA SER A 90 4.54 0.52 -0.40
C SER A 90 4.93 -0.26 0.85
N LEU A 91 6.23 -0.51 1.00
CA LEU A 91 6.75 -1.40 2.03
C LEU A 91 7.47 -0.57 3.08
N HIS A 92 6.82 -0.43 4.25
CA HIS A 92 7.24 0.43 5.37
C HIS A 92 7.03 1.93 5.18
N ALA A 93 6.07 2.36 4.35
CA ALA A 93 5.54 3.71 4.45
C ALA A 93 4.79 3.86 5.78
N CYS A 94 5.15 4.82 6.62
CA CYS A 94 4.58 4.91 7.97
C CYS A 94 3.41 5.89 8.05
N ASP A 95 2.44 5.53 8.89
CA ASP A 95 1.24 6.33 9.19
C ASP A 95 0.49 6.70 7.91
N THR A 96 0.18 7.98 7.71
CA THR A 96 -0.58 8.50 6.56
C THR A 96 0.11 8.27 5.21
N ALA A 97 1.43 8.01 5.18
CA ALA A 97 2.13 7.74 3.94
C ALA A 97 1.65 6.44 3.26
N THR A 98 1.18 5.45 4.03
CA THR A 98 0.53 4.27 3.44
C THR A 98 -0.78 4.68 2.78
N ASP A 99 -1.59 5.54 3.41
CA ASP A 99 -2.87 5.99 2.88
C ASP A 99 -2.70 6.81 1.59
N GLU A 100 -1.72 7.71 1.56
CA GLU A 100 -1.33 8.45 0.35
C GLU A 100 -0.92 7.49 -0.79
N ALA A 101 -0.12 6.46 -0.48
CA ALA A 101 0.31 5.47 -1.45
C ALA A 101 -0.87 4.64 -2.00
N LEU A 102 -1.79 4.23 -1.13
CA LEU A 102 -3.02 3.52 -1.52
C LEU A 102 -3.89 4.40 -2.42
N ALA A 103 -4.14 5.65 -2.04
CA ALA A 103 -4.96 6.59 -2.81
C ALA A 103 -4.36 6.83 -4.21
N LYS A 104 -3.05 7.06 -4.31
CA LYS A 104 -2.34 7.23 -5.60
C LYS A 104 -2.38 5.96 -6.44
N ALA A 105 -2.20 4.79 -5.84
CA ALA A 105 -2.28 3.52 -6.56
C ALA A 105 -3.67 3.27 -7.14
N VAL A 106 -4.73 3.61 -6.41
CA VAL A 106 -6.11 3.58 -6.92
C VAL A 106 -6.30 4.58 -8.05
N ALA A 107 -5.85 5.83 -7.88
CA ALA A 107 -5.99 6.88 -8.89
C ALA A 107 -5.27 6.53 -10.20
N TRP A 108 -4.09 5.91 -10.11
CA TRP A 108 -3.35 5.38 -11.27
C TRP A 108 -3.83 4.00 -11.72
N GLN A 109 -4.95 3.53 -11.16
CA GLN A 109 -5.64 2.34 -11.60
C GLN A 109 -4.77 1.07 -11.55
N ALA A 110 -3.91 0.96 -10.54
CA ALA A 110 -2.99 -0.15 -10.38
C ALA A 110 -3.71 -1.50 -10.45
N ASP A 111 -3.18 -2.46 -11.22
CA ASP A 111 -3.74 -3.81 -11.28
C ASP A 111 -3.54 -4.53 -9.94
N VAL A 112 -2.41 -4.29 -9.29
CA VAL A 112 -2.05 -4.87 -7.99
C VAL A 112 -1.44 -3.82 -7.07
N ILE A 113 -1.81 -3.88 -5.79
CA ILE A 113 -1.24 -3.08 -4.70
C ILE A 113 -0.72 -4.02 -3.62
N LEU A 114 0.54 -3.82 -3.21
CA LEU A 114 1.18 -4.51 -2.10
C LEU A 114 1.65 -3.47 -1.06
N ALA A 115 0.98 -3.43 0.09
CA ALA A 115 1.27 -2.46 1.14
C ALA A 115 1.59 -3.15 2.49
N VAL A 116 2.72 -2.80 3.09
CA VAL A 116 3.09 -3.24 4.45
C VAL A 116 3.05 -2.03 5.38
N PRO A 117 1.97 -1.86 6.16
CA PRO A 117 1.80 -0.72 7.04
C PRO A 117 2.65 -0.83 8.32
N CYS A 118 3.51 0.16 8.61
CA CYS A 118 4.44 0.12 9.76
C CYS A 118 3.97 0.79 11.05
N CYS A 119 3.22 1.90 11.02
CA CYS A 119 2.80 2.67 12.21
C CYS A 119 1.38 3.22 12.00
N GLN A 120 0.59 3.32 13.06
CA GLN A 120 -0.85 3.67 12.98
C GLN A 120 -1.25 4.55 14.18
N HIS A 121 -0.86 5.82 14.18
CA HIS A 121 -1.14 6.71 15.31
C HIS A 121 -2.51 7.37 15.18
N GLU A 122 -2.99 7.56 13.95
CA GLU A 122 -4.28 8.21 13.66
C GLU A 122 -5.44 7.49 14.37
N ILE A 123 -5.66 6.22 14.08
CA ILE A 123 -6.77 5.46 14.68
C ILE A 123 -6.59 5.26 16.18
N ALA A 124 -5.35 5.09 16.66
CA ALA A 124 -5.07 4.93 18.09
C ALA A 124 -5.53 6.13 18.92
N ALA A 125 -5.48 7.34 18.34
CA ALA A 125 -5.95 8.57 18.97
C ALA A 125 -7.49 8.73 18.92
N MET A 126 -8.16 8.14 17.94
CA MET A 126 -9.61 8.29 17.71
C MET A 126 -10.47 7.18 18.34
N LEU A 127 -9.87 6.05 18.73
CA LEU A 127 -10.59 4.94 19.36
C LEU A 127 -11.44 5.42 20.56
N PRO A 128 -12.78 5.31 20.49
CA PRO A 128 -13.65 5.70 21.59
C PRO A 128 -13.35 4.88 22.85
N PRO A 129 -13.36 5.49 24.05
CA PRO A 129 -13.11 4.78 25.31
C PRO A 129 -14.05 3.60 25.56
N GLU A 130 -15.25 3.65 24.99
CA GLU A 130 -16.31 2.65 25.16
C GLU A 130 -16.08 1.39 24.33
N ILE A 131 -15.22 1.43 23.30
CA ILE A 131 -14.92 0.26 22.47
C ILE A 131 -13.93 -0.64 23.19
N LEU A 132 -14.37 -1.82 23.64
CA LEU A 132 -13.50 -2.80 24.30
C LEU A 132 -12.66 -2.20 25.45
N PRO A 133 -13.28 -1.56 26.45
CA PRO A 133 -12.61 -0.73 27.45
C PRO A 133 -11.53 -1.50 28.23
N THR A 134 -11.77 -2.79 28.52
CA THR A 134 -10.81 -3.66 29.22
C THR A 134 -9.52 -3.88 28.41
N ILE A 135 -9.62 -3.96 27.09
CA ILE A 135 -8.46 -4.13 26.21
C ILE A 135 -7.66 -2.83 26.14
N GLN A 136 -8.36 -1.68 26.05
CA GLN A 136 -7.73 -0.36 25.93
C GLN A 136 -6.95 0.09 27.18
N GLN A 137 -7.20 -0.51 28.36
CA GLN A 137 -6.44 -0.22 29.59
C GLN A 137 -4.95 -0.53 29.47
N HIS A 138 -4.58 -1.42 28.55
CA HIS A 138 -3.19 -1.79 28.27
C HIS A 138 -2.75 -1.16 26.96
N GLY A 139 -1.81 -0.20 27.02
CA GLY A 139 -1.34 0.54 25.82
C GLY A 139 -0.93 -0.36 24.66
N ILE A 140 -0.20 -1.45 24.93
CA ILE A 140 0.19 -2.42 23.89
C ILE A 140 -1.00 -3.09 23.19
N LEU A 141 -2.08 -3.37 23.92
CA LEU A 141 -3.28 -3.98 23.35
C LEU A 141 -4.10 -2.95 22.58
N LYS A 142 -4.16 -1.70 23.07
CA LYS A 142 -4.75 -0.56 22.36
C LYS A 142 -4.06 -0.33 21.01
N ASP A 143 -2.73 -0.31 20.99
CA ASP A 143 -1.95 -0.08 19.76
C ASP A 143 -2.15 -1.20 18.74
N ARG A 144 -2.24 -2.46 19.20
CA ARG A 144 -2.54 -3.62 18.34
C ARG A 144 -3.96 -3.55 17.78
N LEU A 145 -4.93 -3.19 18.60
CA LEU A 145 -6.32 -3.02 18.16
C LEU A 145 -6.43 -1.91 17.11
N ALA A 146 -5.80 -0.75 17.35
CA ALA A 146 -5.76 0.35 16.41
C ALA A 146 -5.14 -0.06 15.07
N ALA A 147 -4.06 -0.86 15.10
CA ALA A 147 -3.45 -1.38 13.88
C ALA A 147 -4.41 -2.29 13.09
N ILE A 148 -5.07 -3.24 13.78
CA ILE A 148 -6.07 -4.12 13.15
C ILE A 148 -7.21 -3.32 12.53
N PHE A 149 -7.72 -2.31 13.24
CA PHE A 149 -8.81 -1.46 12.75
C PHE A 149 -8.39 -0.66 11.52
N THR A 150 -7.19 -0.06 11.56
CA THR A 150 -6.67 0.71 10.44
C THR A 150 -6.50 -0.17 9.20
N ASP A 151 -5.92 -1.36 9.34
CA ASP A 151 -5.70 -2.26 8.21
C ASP A 151 -7.03 -2.81 7.67
N SER A 152 -8.03 -3.01 8.55
CA SER A 152 -9.40 -3.39 8.16
C SER A 152 -10.09 -2.28 7.36
N LEU A 153 -9.95 -1.02 7.77
CA LEU A 153 -10.47 0.14 7.05
C LEU A 153 -9.81 0.30 5.68
N ARG A 154 -8.48 0.19 5.60
CA ARG A 154 -7.74 0.24 4.33
C ARG A 154 -8.19 -0.85 3.37
N SER A 155 -8.33 -2.08 3.87
CA SER A 155 -8.85 -3.19 3.08
C SER A 155 -10.28 -2.94 2.60
N ALA A 156 -11.19 -2.55 3.48
CA ALA A 156 -12.58 -2.28 3.11
C ALA A 156 -12.73 -1.11 2.13
N ALA A 157 -11.91 -0.05 2.26
CA ALA A 157 -11.88 1.06 1.31
C ALA A 157 -11.39 0.61 -0.07
N LEU A 158 -10.37 -0.25 -0.15
CA LEU A 158 -9.92 -0.79 -1.44
C LEU A 158 -11.00 -1.70 -2.07
N GLU A 159 -11.75 -2.45 -1.25
CA GLU A 159 -12.87 -3.28 -1.72
C GLU A 159 -14.01 -2.46 -2.31
N SER A 160 -14.37 -1.35 -1.67
CA SER A 160 -15.36 -0.42 -2.20
C SER A 160 -14.92 0.25 -3.49
N LEU A 161 -13.61 0.30 -3.75
CA LEU A 161 -12.99 0.81 -4.97
C LEU A 161 -12.74 -0.28 -6.05
N GLY A 162 -13.28 -1.48 -5.86
CA GLY A 162 -13.24 -2.55 -6.86
C GLY A 162 -12.01 -3.44 -6.82
N TYR A 163 -11.27 -3.43 -5.72
CA TYR A 163 -10.21 -4.40 -5.48
C TYR A 163 -10.72 -5.60 -4.70
N LYS A 164 -10.16 -6.78 -4.95
CA LYS A 164 -10.22 -7.88 -3.99
C LYS A 164 -9.03 -7.74 -3.05
N THR A 165 -9.29 -7.60 -1.75
CA THR A 165 -8.22 -7.48 -0.76
C THR A 165 -7.98 -8.77 0.02
N GLN A 166 -6.75 -8.93 0.49
CA GLN A 166 -6.34 -9.96 1.42
C GLN A 166 -5.32 -9.36 2.37
N VAL A 167 -5.53 -9.59 3.67
CA VAL A 167 -4.60 -9.23 4.73
C VAL A 167 -3.86 -10.51 5.11
N VAL A 168 -2.57 -10.60 4.77
CA VAL A 168 -1.77 -11.82 4.94
C VAL A 168 -0.55 -11.58 5.82
N GLU A 169 -0.05 -12.64 6.45
CA GLU A 169 1.18 -12.58 7.23
C GLU A 169 2.40 -12.38 6.29
N PHE A 170 3.24 -11.40 6.62
CA PHE A 170 4.38 -10.96 5.82
C PHE A 170 5.70 -11.62 6.26
N ILE A 171 5.92 -11.75 7.57
CA ILE A 171 7.12 -12.37 8.18
C ILE A 171 6.73 -12.94 9.55
N GLU A 172 7.44 -13.98 10.01
CA GLU A 172 7.20 -14.59 11.31
C GLU A 172 7.44 -13.61 12.47
N MET A 173 6.70 -13.78 13.57
CA MET A 173 6.63 -12.85 14.70
C MET A 173 7.96 -12.65 15.44
N GLU A 174 8.96 -13.50 15.24
CA GLU A 174 10.26 -13.47 15.94
C GLU A 174 11.07 -12.18 15.72
N HIS A 175 10.77 -11.40 14.68
CA HIS A 175 11.59 -10.25 14.30
C HIS A 175 10.88 -8.89 14.30
N THR A 176 9.54 -8.84 14.32
CA THR A 176 8.82 -7.55 14.37
C THR A 176 7.44 -7.67 15.02
N ALA A 177 6.93 -6.56 15.57
CA ALA A 177 5.58 -6.48 16.12
C ALA A 177 4.48 -6.28 15.03
N LYS A 178 4.86 -6.12 13.75
CA LYS A 178 3.97 -5.82 12.63
C LYS A 178 4.26 -6.68 11.42
N ASN A 179 3.37 -7.64 11.18
CA ASN A 179 3.65 -8.78 10.32
C ASN A 179 2.60 -8.89 9.21
N VAL A 180 2.02 -7.78 8.76
CA VAL A 180 0.87 -7.81 7.84
C VAL A 180 1.23 -7.17 6.50
N LEU A 181 0.77 -7.79 5.43
CA LEU A 181 0.74 -7.27 4.07
C LEU A 181 -0.72 -7.18 3.61
N ILE A 182 -1.13 -5.99 3.20
CA ILE A 182 -2.37 -5.78 2.43
C ILE A 182 -2.04 -6.03 0.96
N ARG A 183 -2.65 -7.08 0.41
CA ARG A 183 -2.62 -7.40 -1.02
C ARG A 183 -3.97 -7.05 -1.63
N ALA A 184 -3.98 -6.14 -2.59
CA ALA A 184 -5.18 -5.77 -3.33
C ALA A 184 -5.00 -6.06 -4.82
N ILE A 185 -5.96 -6.75 -5.42
CA ILE A 185 -5.95 -7.10 -6.85
C ILE A 185 -7.21 -6.49 -7.47
N ARG A 186 -7.03 -5.64 -8.48
CA ARG A 186 -8.13 -4.99 -9.19
C ARG A 186 -8.99 -6.03 -9.91
N ARG A 187 -10.31 -5.89 -9.84
CA ARG A 187 -11.26 -6.79 -10.51
C ARG A 187 -12.37 -6.01 -11.18
N THR A 188 -12.94 -6.62 -12.21
CA THR A 188 -14.23 -6.18 -12.73
C THR A 188 -15.32 -6.58 -11.74
N THR A 189 -15.84 -5.59 -11.03
CA THR A 189 -16.86 -5.79 -9.99
C THR A 189 -18.17 -5.17 -10.46
N SER A 190 -19.30 -5.83 -10.20
CA SER A 190 -20.61 -5.28 -10.55
C SER A 190 -20.92 -4.06 -9.68
N THR A 191 -21.72 -3.13 -10.22
CA THR A 191 -22.18 -1.95 -9.47
C THR A 191 -22.86 -2.32 -8.15
N SER A 192 -23.64 -3.42 -8.14
CA SER A 192 -24.28 -3.91 -6.92
C SER A 192 -23.27 -4.32 -5.84
N ALA A 193 -22.19 -5.00 -6.21
CA ALA A 193 -21.17 -5.47 -5.29
C ALA A 193 -20.29 -4.31 -4.79
N LEU A 194 -20.03 -3.31 -5.64
CA LEU A 194 -19.37 -2.06 -5.22
C LEU A 194 -20.20 -1.32 -4.17
N ASN A 195 -21.49 -1.13 -4.43
CA ASN A 195 -22.40 -0.47 -3.47
C ASN A 195 -22.46 -1.22 -2.12
N GLU A 196 -22.46 -2.56 -2.16
CA GLU A 196 -22.43 -3.37 -0.92
C GLU A 196 -21.11 -3.19 -0.16
N ALA A 197 -19.97 -3.13 -0.87
CA ALA A 197 -18.67 -2.89 -0.26
C ALA A 197 -18.57 -1.48 0.33
N GLN A 198 -19.12 -0.46 -0.34
CA GLN A 198 -19.23 0.91 0.19
C GLN A 198 -20.06 0.95 1.48
N GLN A 199 -21.21 0.26 1.50
CA GLN A 199 -22.05 0.17 2.70
C GLN A 199 -21.29 -0.49 3.86
N LYS A 200 -20.57 -1.60 3.60
CA LYS A 200 -19.74 -2.27 4.61
C LYS A 200 -18.64 -1.36 5.14
N TYR A 201 -18.01 -0.58 4.26
CA TYR A 201 -16.99 0.39 4.66
C TYR A 201 -17.54 1.45 5.62
N HIS A 202 -18.67 2.08 5.28
CA HIS A 202 -19.31 3.08 6.15
C HIS A 202 -19.84 2.49 7.46
N GLN A 203 -20.37 1.27 7.40
CA GLN A 203 -20.79 0.54 8.60
C GLN A 203 -19.59 0.30 9.53
N LEU A 204 -18.47 -0.18 8.99
CA LEU A 204 -17.24 -0.42 9.76
C LEU A 204 -16.74 0.85 10.44
N LYS A 205 -16.71 1.98 9.72
CA LYS A 205 -16.37 3.29 10.30
C LYS A 205 -17.28 3.67 11.46
N THR A 206 -18.59 3.47 11.29
CA THR A 206 -19.59 3.78 12.32
C THR A 206 -19.43 2.91 13.56
N GLU A 207 -19.26 1.59 13.37
CA GLU A 207 -19.06 0.62 14.46
C GLU A 207 -17.77 0.88 15.25
N MET A 208 -16.73 1.37 14.57
CA MET A 208 -15.46 1.74 15.19
C MET A 208 -15.43 3.16 15.76
N GLY A 209 -16.48 3.96 15.56
CA GLY A 209 -16.53 5.36 15.98
C GLY A 209 -15.50 6.25 15.27
N ILE A 210 -15.14 5.91 14.02
CA ILE A 210 -14.13 6.62 13.24
C ILE A 210 -14.84 7.55 12.25
N GLU A 211 -14.85 8.84 12.55
CA GLU A 211 -15.48 9.86 11.69
C GLU A 211 -14.57 10.26 10.53
N GLU A 212 -13.30 10.56 10.83
CA GLU A 212 -12.29 10.97 9.86
C GLU A 212 -11.22 9.89 9.70
N PHE A 213 -10.81 9.63 8.45
CA PHE A 213 -9.71 8.72 8.15
C PHE A 213 -8.86 9.33 7.04
N HIS A 214 -7.52 9.26 7.15
CA HIS A 214 -6.65 9.94 6.18
C HIS A 214 -6.85 9.44 4.74
N LEU A 215 -7.10 8.14 4.56
CA LEU A 215 -7.35 7.58 3.23
C LEU A 215 -8.56 8.21 2.54
N ASP A 216 -9.62 8.51 3.29
CA ASP A 216 -10.82 9.19 2.74
C ASP A 216 -10.44 10.56 2.19
N LYS A 217 -9.72 11.35 2.99
CA LYS A 217 -9.25 12.69 2.60
C LYS A 217 -8.33 12.63 1.38
N ALA A 218 -7.43 11.65 1.33
CA ALA A 218 -6.52 11.46 0.21
C ALA A 218 -7.27 11.07 -1.09
N LEU A 219 -8.29 10.22 -0.98
CA LEU A 219 -9.13 9.83 -2.13
C LEU A 219 -10.01 10.99 -2.61
N GLU A 220 -10.63 11.75 -1.71
CA GLU A 220 -11.44 12.93 -2.04
C GLU A 220 -10.63 13.99 -2.79
N GLN A 221 -9.40 14.26 -2.36
CA GLN A 221 -8.49 15.17 -3.04
C GLN A 221 -8.13 14.72 -4.47
N LEU A 222 -8.22 13.41 -4.76
CA LEU A 222 -8.05 12.83 -6.08
C LEU A 222 -9.39 12.66 -6.83
N GLN A 223 -10.49 13.24 -6.30
CA GLN A 223 -11.84 13.16 -6.87
C GLN A 223 -12.39 11.72 -6.94
N ILE A 224 -11.96 10.85 -6.02
CA ILE A 224 -12.43 9.48 -5.88
C ILE A 224 -13.39 9.44 -4.71
N VAL A 225 -14.63 9.01 -4.95
CA VAL A 225 -15.70 8.97 -3.94
C VAL A 225 -15.87 7.54 -3.43
N LEU A 226 -15.82 7.40 -2.11
CA LEU A 226 -16.13 6.17 -1.38
C LEU A 226 -17.62 6.05 -1.10
#